data_AF-A0A0S1XEV5-F1
#
_entry.id   AF-A0A0S1XEV5-F1
#
_cell.length_a   1.000
_cell.length_b   1.000
_cell.length_c   1.000
_cell.angle_alpha   90.00
_cell.angle_beta   90.00
_cell.angle_gamma   90.00
#
_symmetry.space_group_name_H-M   'P 1'
#
loop_
_entity.id
_entity.type
_entity.pdbx_description
1 polymer ?
#
loop_
_entity_poly.entity_id
_entity_poly.type
_entity_poly.pdbx_seq_one_letter_code
_entity_poly.pdbx_strand_id
1 'polypeptide(L)'
;MLFERFNGAVVFDEFQDFQRVEPSIFSTLQKFIDIYENRKNLMLIFTGSTVGMIEKLFRDSKEPLYGRIKRELHVKELGIKASYEMSRELGIDDIDELMKLYAVFGGFPKYYVAIEDEGLEGKSAEEIIGALFFSPSAPLEEVPRILSLEFGRRSGVYYDILEAVANGATSLSKIAGYMNRDSFWFRFIHPRLSEYEAMREDLGKEVISMLPDYTGKRFDFICRELLWILNAREELPFKVEKKPINGEKLLEELKRKVELSNWKGESHYLLICRKAKNVPDELVVLDENAILQILRNN
;
A
#
# COMPACT_ATOMS: atom_id res chain seq x y z
N MET A 1 24.13 31.53 8.88
CA MET A 1 24.67 30.96 7.61
C MET A 1 23.60 30.35 6.70
N LEU A 2 22.83 29.34 7.11
CA LEU A 2 21.85 28.66 6.23
C LEU A 2 20.81 29.63 5.64
N PHE A 3 20.06 30.30 6.51
CA PHE A 3 19.03 31.26 6.14
C PHE A 3 19.53 32.57 5.53
N GLU A 4 20.83 32.86 5.64
CA GLU A 4 21.44 34.11 5.18
C GLU A 4 22.16 33.97 3.84
N ARG A 5 22.84 32.83 3.61
CA ARG A 5 23.83 32.69 2.52
C ARG A 5 23.55 31.51 1.59
N PHE A 6 22.91 30.45 2.06
CA PHE A 6 22.73 29.24 1.24
C PHE A 6 21.63 29.42 0.18
N ASN A 7 21.92 29.09 -1.07
CA ASN A 7 20.95 29.08 -2.17
C ASN A 7 20.81 27.64 -2.68
N GLY A 8 19.63 27.05 -2.52
CA GLY A 8 19.35 25.67 -2.89
C GLY A 8 18.26 25.03 -2.04
N ALA A 9 18.24 23.70 -2.04
CA ALA A 9 17.36 22.88 -1.22
C ALA A 9 18.11 22.37 0.02
N VAL A 10 17.46 22.45 1.18
CA VAL A 10 17.92 21.82 2.43
C VAL A 10 16.87 20.81 2.82
N VAL A 11 17.28 19.56 3.02
CA VAL A 11 16.41 18.46 3.45
C VAL A 11 16.73 18.11 4.89
N PHE A 12 15.71 18.13 5.75
CA PHE A 12 15.76 17.58 7.09
C PHE A 12 15.04 16.24 7.05
N ASP A 13 15.82 15.16 7.07
CA ASP A 13 15.28 13.81 7.11
C ASP A 13 14.84 13.46 8.54
N GLU A 14 13.70 12.78 8.68
CA GLU A 14 13.08 12.42 9.97
C GLU A 14 12.99 13.60 10.96
N PHE A 15 12.46 14.73 10.49
CA PHE A 15 12.48 15.99 11.21
C PHE A 15 11.81 15.93 12.60
N GLN A 16 10.89 14.99 12.83
CA GLN A 16 10.30 14.78 14.14
C GLN A 16 11.30 14.34 15.23
N ASP A 17 12.44 13.76 14.86
CA ASP A 17 13.42 13.25 15.82
C ASP A 17 14.05 14.35 16.67
N PHE A 18 14.04 15.60 16.18
CA PHE A 18 14.43 16.77 16.96
C PHE A 18 13.59 16.97 18.22
N GLN A 19 12.36 16.43 18.30
CA GLN A 19 11.57 16.44 19.54
C GLN A 19 12.27 15.70 20.69
N ARG A 20 13.14 14.74 20.39
CA ARG A 20 13.90 13.97 21.38
C ARG A 20 15.30 14.51 21.59
N VAL A 21 15.93 15.02 20.54
CA VAL A 21 17.36 15.40 20.56
C VAL A 21 17.58 16.88 20.89
N GLU A 22 16.86 17.80 20.21
CA GLU A 22 17.03 19.25 20.39
C GLU A 22 15.71 20.00 20.10
N PRO A 23 14.78 20.03 21.06
CA PRO A 23 13.45 20.62 20.85
C PRO A 23 13.49 22.13 20.56
N SER A 24 14.54 22.85 20.95
CA SER A 24 14.63 24.30 20.71
C SER A 24 14.75 24.64 19.21
N ILE A 25 15.06 23.65 18.37
CA ILE A 25 15.18 23.85 16.92
C ILE A 25 13.86 24.33 16.32
N PHE A 26 12.70 23.91 16.82
CA PHE A 26 11.40 24.29 16.25
C PHE A 26 11.14 25.80 16.39
N SER A 27 11.39 26.36 17.58
CA SER A 27 11.27 27.80 17.81
C SER A 27 12.37 28.60 17.10
N THR A 28 13.57 28.05 17.00
CA THR A 28 14.67 28.69 16.25
C THR A 28 14.33 28.77 14.76
N LEU A 29 13.87 27.65 14.20
CA LEU A 29 13.49 27.53 12.80
C LEU A 29 12.27 28.42 12.48
N GLN A 30 11.28 28.49 13.37
CA GLN A 30 10.16 29.43 13.27
C GLN A 30 10.67 30.87 13.07
N LYS A 31 11.54 31.35 13.96
CA LYS A 31 12.11 32.72 13.87
C LYS A 31 12.79 32.95 12.52
N PHE A 32 13.60 32.00 12.07
CA PHE A 32 14.32 32.14 10.80
C PHE A 32 13.39 32.05 9.58
N ILE A 33 12.38 31.18 9.58
CA ILE A 33 11.37 31.13 8.51
C ILE A 33 10.64 32.46 8.43
N ASP A 34 10.22 33.02 9.56
CA ASP A 34 9.48 34.28 9.61
C ASP A 34 10.35 35.47 9.15
N ILE A 35 11.63 35.54 9.55
CA ILE A 35 12.55 36.61 9.13
C ILE A 35 12.84 36.54 7.61
N TYR A 36 12.98 35.33 7.06
CA TYR A 36 13.45 35.11 5.70
C TYR A 36 12.34 34.61 4.74
N GLU A 37 11.06 34.80 5.08
CA GLU A 37 9.92 34.24 4.33
C GLU A 37 9.92 34.62 2.83
N ASN A 38 10.35 35.85 2.53
CA ASN A 38 10.40 36.43 1.19
C ASN A 38 11.71 36.17 0.45
N ARG A 39 12.65 35.43 1.07
CA ARG A 39 13.93 35.12 0.45
C ARG A 39 13.71 34.19 -0.75
N LYS A 40 14.26 34.60 -1.89
CA LYS A 40 14.29 33.76 -3.10
C LYS A 40 15.44 32.75 -3.00
N ASN A 41 15.26 31.61 -3.65
CA ASN A 41 16.28 30.56 -3.82
C ASN A 41 16.65 29.77 -2.56
N LEU A 42 15.80 29.73 -1.54
CA LEU A 42 15.92 28.78 -0.42
C LEU A 42 14.66 27.92 -0.35
N MET A 43 14.85 26.61 -0.47
CA MET A 43 13.79 25.61 -0.28
C MET A 43 14.15 24.76 0.93
N LEU A 44 13.22 24.65 1.88
CA LEU A 44 13.33 23.75 3.02
C LEU A 44 12.38 22.58 2.79
N ILE A 45 12.88 21.36 2.92
CA ILE A 45 12.13 20.12 2.81
C ILE A 45 12.25 19.42 4.16
N PHE A 46 11.11 19.02 4.71
CA PHE A 46 11.03 18.23 5.94
C PHE A 46 10.41 16.90 5.58
N THR A 47 11.08 15.80 5.92
CA THR A 47 10.52 14.46 5.81
C THR A 47 10.13 13.97 7.21
N GLY A 48 9.29 12.95 7.26
CA GLY A 48 9.01 12.23 8.48
C GLY A 48 8.15 11.02 8.22
N SER A 49 8.59 9.86 8.72
CA SER A 49 7.85 8.60 8.62
C SER A 49 6.60 8.60 9.50
N THR A 50 6.58 9.36 10.60
CA THR A 50 5.43 9.42 11.50
C THR A 50 4.49 10.58 11.13
N VAL A 51 3.51 10.28 10.27
CA VAL A 51 2.51 11.26 9.79
C VAL A 51 1.85 12.03 10.94
N GLY A 52 1.46 11.36 12.02
CA GLY A 52 0.84 12.03 13.16
C GLY A 52 1.76 13.02 13.90
N MET A 53 3.07 12.74 13.98
CA MET A 53 4.04 13.64 14.58
C MET A 53 4.31 14.84 13.69
N ILE A 54 4.44 14.61 12.37
CA ILE A 54 4.57 15.69 11.39
C ILE A 54 3.31 16.56 11.37
N GLU A 55 2.12 15.96 11.37
CA GLU A 55 0.85 16.70 11.46
C GLU A 55 0.80 17.53 12.74
N LYS A 56 1.17 16.97 13.89
CA LYS A 56 1.24 17.73 15.15
C LYS A 56 2.17 18.94 15.01
N LEU A 57 3.43 18.71 14.61
CA LEU A 57 4.47 19.73 14.50
C LEU A 57 4.07 20.93 13.62
N PHE A 58 3.32 20.70 12.55
CA PHE A 58 3.00 21.73 11.56
C PHE A 58 1.53 22.19 11.53
N ARG A 59 0.60 21.45 12.16
CA ARG A 59 -0.85 21.72 12.14
C ARG A 59 -1.50 21.91 13.51
N ASP A 60 -0.80 21.66 14.62
CA ASP A 60 -1.29 22.06 15.94
C ASP A 60 -1.01 23.56 16.15
N SER A 61 -2.05 24.33 16.49
CA SER A 61 -1.94 25.78 16.71
C SER A 61 -1.01 26.18 17.84
N LYS A 62 -0.64 25.23 18.73
CA LYS A 62 0.31 25.43 19.82
C LYS A 62 1.77 25.23 19.40
N GLU A 63 2.01 24.62 18.25
CA GLU A 63 3.37 24.27 17.81
C GLU A 63 4.04 25.43 17.07
N PRO A 64 5.36 25.65 17.25
CA PRO A 64 6.10 26.76 16.65
C PRO A 64 5.97 26.87 15.12
N LEU A 65 5.86 25.72 14.44
CA LEU A 65 5.83 25.65 12.98
C LEU A 65 4.41 25.64 12.39
N TYR A 66 3.40 25.89 13.23
CA TYR A 66 2.01 25.99 12.78
C TYR A 66 1.84 26.95 11.60
N GLY A 67 1.17 26.47 10.54
CA GLY A 67 0.81 27.29 9.39
C GLY A 67 1.98 27.71 8.48
N ARG A 68 3.19 27.18 8.69
CA ARG A 68 4.40 27.57 7.93
C ARG A 68 4.74 26.61 6.78
N ILE A 69 3.90 25.61 6.54
CA ILE A 69 4.01 24.72 5.39
C ILE A 69 3.34 25.35 4.17
N LYS A 70 4.11 25.53 3.09
CA LYS A 70 3.61 26.04 1.79
C LYS A 70 3.06 24.93 0.90
N ARG A 71 3.67 23.73 0.98
CA ARG A 71 3.32 22.55 0.20
C ARG A 71 3.56 21.30 1.04
N GLU A 72 2.67 20.34 0.88
CA GLU A 72 2.72 19.05 1.55
C GLU A 72 2.61 17.96 0.49
N LEU A 73 3.51 16.98 0.56
CA LEU A 73 3.53 15.83 -0.33
C LEU A 73 3.35 14.59 0.53
N HIS A 74 2.24 13.89 0.35
CA HIS A 74 2.04 12.56 0.93
C HIS A 74 2.54 11.53 -0.05
N VAL A 75 3.76 11.05 0.14
CA VAL A 75 4.30 9.93 -0.62
C VAL A 75 3.54 8.67 -0.20
N LYS A 76 2.84 8.06 -1.16
CA LYS A 76 2.14 6.80 -0.97
C LYS A 76 2.99 5.65 -1.49
N GLU A 77 2.63 4.44 -1.09
CA GLU A 77 3.11 3.24 -1.77
C GLU A 77 2.78 3.28 -3.27
N LEU A 78 3.55 2.53 -4.06
CA LEU A 78 3.31 2.37 -5.48
C LEU A 78 1.94 1.73 -5.71
N GLY A 79 1.18 2.26 -6.65
CA GLY A 79 0.02 1.51 -7.14
C GLY A 79 0.49 0.31 -7.97
N ILE A 80 -0.41 -0.66 -8.17
CA ILE A 80 -0.12 -1.88 -8.94
C ILE A 80 0.58 -1.64 -10.27
N LYS A 81 0.26 -0.57 -11.00
CA LYS A 81 0.93 -0.25 -12.27
C LYS A 81 2.43 -0.02 -12.09
N ALA A 82 2.82 0.80 -11.12
CA ALA A 82 4.22 1.09 -10.86
C ALA A 82 4.94 -0.12 -10.24
N SER A 83 4.24 -0.91 -9.41
CA SER A 83 4.76 -2.20 -8.94
C SER A 83 4.97 -3.21 -10.07
N TYR A 84 4.10 -3.20 -11.09
CA TYR A 84 4.27 -4.02 -12.28
C TYR A 84 5.48 -3.57 -13.10
N GLU A 85 5.61 -2.27 -13.35
CA GLU A 85 6.79 -1.70 -14.03
C GLU A 85 8.09 -2.12 -13.30
N MET A 86 8.11 -2.02 -11.96
CA MET A 86 9.24 -2.46 -11.15
C MET A 86 9.48 -3.98 -11.21
N SER A 87 8.41 -4.79 -11.20
CA SER A 87 8.52 -6.25 -11.30
C SER A 87 9.08 -6.68 -12.66
N ARG A 88 8.71 -5.99 -13.75
CA ARG A 88 9.25 -6.26 -15.09
C ARG A 88 10.74 -5.96 -15.18
N GLU A 89 11.21 -4.88 -14.54
CA GLU A 89 12.65 -4.58 -14.45
C GLU A 89 13.42 -5.69 -13.73
N LEU A 90 12.78 -6.36 -12.77
CA LEU A 90 13.31 -7.53 -12.06
C LEU A 90 13.14 -8.86 -12.82
N GLY A 91 12.72 -8.83 -14.08
CA GLY A 91 12.49 -10.04 -14.89
C GLY A 91 11.21 -10.81 -14.56
N ILE A 92 10.28 -10.22 -13.82
CA ILE A 92 9.01 -10.83 -13.39
C ILE A 92 7.87 -10.17 -14.19
N ASP A 93 7.60 -10.73 -15.37
CA ASP A 93 6.57 -10.23 -16.30
C ASP A 93 5.27 -11.05 -16.26
N ASP A 94 5.25 -12.16 -15.52
CA ASP A 94 4.04 -12.96 -15.35
C ASP A 94 3.08 -12.27 -14.36
N ILE A 95 1.82 -12.14 -14.77
CA ILE A 95 0.81 -11.45 -13.97
C ILE A 95 0.45 -12.24 -12.70
N ASP A 96 0.50 -13.57 -12.72
CA ASP A 96 0.16 -14.35 -11.54
C ASP A 96 1.26 -14.21 -10.48
N GLU A 97 2.53 -14.18 -10.92
CA GLU A 97 3.68 -13.86 -10.07
C GLU A 97 3.62 -12.44 -9.51
N LEU A 98 3.32 -11.44 -10.34
CA LEU A 98 3.08 -10.07 -9.89
C LEU A 98 1.99 -10.01 -8.81
N MET A 99 0.87 -10.70 -9.01
CA MET A 99 -0.28 -10.66 -8.11
C MET A 99 0.06 -11.25 -6.74
N LYS A 100 0.82 -12.36 -6.71
CA LYS A 100 1.34 -12.94 -5.46
C LYS A 100 2.27 -11.97 -4.75
N LEU A 101 3.22 -11.38 -5.48
CA LEU A 101 4.17 -10.42 -4.92
C LEU A 101 3.46 -9.17 -4.39
N TYR A 102 2.55 -8.57 -5.16
CA TYR A 102 1.80 -7.39 -4.74
C TYR A 102 0.84 -7.70 -3.58
N ALA A 103 0.30 -8.92 -3.48
CA ALA A 103 -0.53 -9.33 -2.34
C ALA A 103 0.27 -9.41 -1.02
N VAL A 104 1.55 -9.77 -1.10
CA VAL A 104 2.44 -9.92 0.07
C VAL A 104 3.20 -8.62 0.37
N PHE A 105 3.78 -8.00 -0.65
CA PHE A 105 4.66 -6.84 -0.55
C PHE A 105 3.91 -5.52 -0.69
N GLY A 106 2.70 -5.53 -1.24
CA GLY A 106 1.98 -4.31 -1.60
C GLY A 106 2.76 -3.45 -2.58
N GLY A 107 2.53 -2.14 -2.49
CA GLY A 107 3.20 -1.13 -3.29
C GLY A 107 4.55 -0.68 -2.76
N PHE A 108 5.12 -1.34 -1.74
CA PHE A 108 6.27 -0.80 -1.02
C PHE A 108 7.57 -1.06 -1.79
N PRO A 109 8.26 -0.02 -2.32
CA PRO A 109 9.43 -0.21 -3.18
C PRO A 109 10.53 -1.05 -2.55
N LYS A 110 10.74 -0.93 -1.23
CA LYS A 110 11.82 -1.64 -0.52
C LYS A 110 11.85 -3.15 -0.76
N TYR A 111 10.68 -3.78 -0.97
CA TYR A 111 10.63 -5.24 -1.12
C TYR A 111 11.07 -5.65 -2.50
N TYR A 112 10.71 -4.87 -3.50
CA TYR A 112 11.17 -5.06 -4.87
C TYR A 112 12.66 -4.75 -4.99
N VAL A 113 13.17 -3.72 -4.29
CA VAL A 113 14.62 -3.49 -4.17
C VAL A 113 15.31 -4.68 -3.49
N ALA A 114 14.72 -5.26 -2.44
CA ALA A 114 15.28 -6.45 -1.81
C ALA A 114 15.35 -7.68 -2.73
N ILE A 115 14.53 -7.76 -3.78
CA ILE A 115 14.65 -8.82 -4.80
C ILE A 115 15.98 -8.64 -5.56
N GLU A 116 16.30 -7.42 -5.98
CA GLU A 116 17.55 -7.09 -6.66
C GLU A 116 18.76 -7.26 -5.75
N ASP A 117 18.70 -6.74 -4.52
CA ASP A 117 19.81 -6.80 -3.55
C ASP A 117 20.20 -8.26 -3.23
N GLU A 118 19.24 -9.18 -3.23
CA GLU A 118 19.44 -10.60 -2.92
C GLU A 118 19.66 -11.47 -4.17
N GLY A 119 19.71 -10.87 -5.37
CA GLY A 119 19.95 -11.61 -6.63
C GLY A 119 18.83 -12.57 -7.02
N LEU A 120 17.57 -12.18 -6.75
CA LEU A 120 16.37 -13.00 -6.95
C LEU A 120 15.61 -12.63 -8.23
N GLU A 121 16.25 -11.95 -9.17
CA GLU A 121 15.63 -11.54 -10.44
C GLU A 121 15.19 -12.76 -11.27
N GLY A 122 14.02 -12.67 -11.90
CA GLY A 122 13.41 -13.73 -12.71
C GLY A 122 12.97 -14.97 -11.93
N LYS A 123 13.04 -14.95 -10.58
CA LYS A 123 12.55 -16.03 -9.73
C LYS A 123 11.03 -15.99 -9.57
N SER A 124 10.44 -17.13 -9.20
CA SER A 124 9.03 -17.19 -8.81
C SER A 124 8.80 -16.42 -7.51
N ALA A 125 7.57 -15.93 -7.32
CA ALA A 125 7.13 -15.26 -6.12
C ALA A 125 7.32 -16.15 -4.88
N GLU A 126 7.07 -17.45 -5.00
CA GLU A 126 7.31 -18.42 -3.93
C GLU A 126 8.79 -18.50 -3.54
N GLU A 127 9.70 -18.56 -4.51
CA GLU A 127 11.15 -18.53 -4.26
C GLU A 127 11.58 -17.21 -3.61
N ILE A 128 11.06 -16.09 -4.12
CA ILE A 128 11.36 -14.74 -3.61
C ILE A 128 10.88 -14.58 -2.17
N ILE A 129 9.61 -14.88 -1.90
CA ILE A 129 9.02 -14.78 -0.56
C ILE A 129 9.73 -15.75 0.41
N GLY A 130 10.04 -16.96 -0.05
CA GLY A 130 10.84 -17.94 0.67
C GLY A 130 12.20 -17.40 1.08
N ALA A 131 12.95 -16.83 0.15
CA ALA A 131 14.27 -16.26 0.41
C ALA A 131 14.21 -15.05 1.36
N LEU A 132 13.27 -14.13 1.12
CA LEU A 132 13.18 -12.87 1.85
C LEU A 132 12.64 -13.00 3.27
N PHE A 133 11.77 -13.99 3.54
CA PHE A 133 11.15 -14.18 4.86
C PHE A 133 11.60 -15.45 5.58
N PHE A 134 11.88 -16.55 4.88
CA PHE A 134 11.98 -17.89 5.48
C PHE A 134 13.36 -18.54 5.37
N SER A 135 14.33 -17.89 4.73
CA SER A 135 15.71 -18.36 4.75
C SER A 135 16.36 -18.15 6.13
N PRO A 136 17.36 -18.96 6.52
CA PRO A 136 18.07 -18.79 7.79
C PRO A 136 18.70 -17.41 7.99
N SER A 137 19.01 -16.70 6.90
CA SER A 137 19.54 -15.33 6.87
C SER A 137 18.58 -14.33 6.24
N ALA A 138 17.27 -14.58 6.33
CA ALA A 138 16.24 -13.79 5.69
C ALA A 138 16.38 -12.28 6.01
N PRO A 139 16.55 -11.40 5.01
CA PRO A 139 16.77 -9.98 5.24
C PRO A 139 15.57 -9.28 5.90
N LEU A 140 14.36 -9.81 5.73
CA LEU A 140 13.14 -9.22 6.32
C LEU A 140 12.83 -9.74 7.73
N GLU A 141 13.72 -10.53 8.34
CA GLU A 141 13.67 -10.91 9.76
C GLU A 141 13.73 -9.67 10.69
N GLU A 142 14.19 -8.52 10.20
CA GLU A 142 14.32 -7.31 11.01
C GLU A 142 13.00 -6.61 11.35
N VAL A 143 11.88 -6.94 10.68
CA VAL A 143 10.59 -6.26 10.90
C VAL A 143 10.09 -6.37 12.36
N PRO A 144 10.08 -7.54 13.01
CA PRO A 144 9.81 -7.68 14.45
C PRO A 144 10.80 -6.97 15.36
N ARG A 145 12.09 -6.97 14.99
CA ARG A 145 13.16 -6.32 15.76
C ARG A 145 12.91 -4.82 15.79
N ILE A 146 12.62 -4.22 14.65
CA ILE A 146 12.27 -2.79 14.52
C ILE A 146 11.01 -2.49 15.34
N LEU A 147 9.93 -3.26 15.19
CA LEU A 147 8.70 -3.04 15.95
C LEU A 147 8.90 -3.20 17.47
N SER A 148 9.68 -4.19 17.90
CA SER A 148 9.99 -4.40 19.31
C SER A 148 10.87 -3.29 19.89
N LEU A 149 11.82 -2.78 19.11
CA LEU A 149 12.67 -1.65 19.46
C LEU A 149 11.86 -0.34 19.54
N GLU A 150 10.91 -0.12 18.62
CA GLU A 150 10.08 1.09 18.56
C GLU A 150 8.98 1.15 19.63
N PHE A 151 8.34 0.01 19.97
CA PHE A 151 7.17 -0.01 20.86
C PHE A 151 7.43 -0.53 22.28
N GLY A 152 8.62 -1.08 22.56
CA GLY A 152 9.07 -1.47 23.89
C GLY A 152 8.10 -2.42 24.63
N ARG A 153 8.07 -2.35 25.98
CA ARG A 153 7.33 -3.28 26.87
C ARG A 153 5.79 -3.29 26.72
N ARG A 154 5.20 -2.43 25.88
CA ARG A 154 3.74 -2.42 25.60
C ARG A 154 3.37 -3.19 24.33
N SER A 155 4.34 -3.86 23.72
CA SER A 155 4.22 -4.53 22.42
C SER A 155 3.02 -5.48 22.32
N GLY A 156 2.71 -6.25 23.37
CA GLY A 156 1.61 -7.24 23.35
C GLY A 156 0.25 -6.67 22.92
N VAL A 157 -0.19 -5.55 23.50
CA VAL A 157 -1.48 -4.94 23.14
C VAL A 157 -1.47 -4.37 21.72
N TYR A 158 -0.33 -3.85 21.26
CA TYR A 158 -0.18 -3.40 19.87
C TYR A 158 -0.18 -4.57 18.90
N TYR A 159 0.47 -5.68 19.24
CA TYR A 159 0.45 -6.92 18.49
C TYR A 159 -0.98 -7.49 18.40
N ASP A 160 -1.73 -7.52 19.50
CA ASP A 160 -3.14 -7.97 19.52
C ASP A 160 -4.02 -7.11 18.59
N ILE A 161 -3.81 -5.79 18.59
CA ILE A 161 -4.53 -4.86 17.70
C ILE A 161 -4.15 -5.08 16.25
N LEU A 162 -2.86 -5.22 15.94
CA LEU A 162 -2.37 -5.44 14.57
C LEU A 162 -2.80 -6.81 14.03
N GLU A 163 -2.80 -7.84 14.87
CA GLU A 163 -3.31 -9.17 14.55
C GLU A 163 -4.82 -9.15 14.29
N ALA A 164 -5.60 -8.45 15.13
CA ALA A 164 -7.03 -8.28 14.92
C ALA A 164 -7.34 -7.56 13.59
N VAL A 165 -6.54 -6.56 13.22
CA VAL A 165 -6.67 -5.85 11.94
C VAL A 165 -6.25 -6.73 10.76
N ALA A 166 -5.15 -7.48 10.86
CA ALA A 166 -4.69 -8.42 9.83
C ALA A 166 -5.71 -9.54 9.56
N ASN A 167 -6.47 -9.94 10.59
CA ASN A 167 -7.56 -10.92 10.51
C ASN A 167 -8.93 -10.33 10.11
N GLY A 168 -8.99 -9.03 9.76
CA GLY A 168 -10.18 -8.43 9.15
C GLY A 168 -11.17 -7.77 10.12
N ALA A 169 -10.76 -7.39 11.33
CA ALA A 169 -11.55 -6.50 12.18
C ALA A 169 -11.48 -5.04 11.64
N THR A 170 -12.62 -4.48 11.20
CA THR A 170 -12.64 -3.25 10.36
C THR A 170 -13.20 -1.97 11.00
N SER A 171 -13.02 -1.69 12.29
CA SER A 171 -13.24 -0.32 12.81
C SER A 171 -11.99 0.20 13.58
N LEU A 172 -11.65 1.48 13.35
CA LEU A 172 -10.30 2.10 13.13
C LEU A 172 -9.76 1.96 11.70
N SER A 173 -10.65 2.23 10.75
CA SER A 173 -10.57 2.06 9.29
C SER A 173 -9.50 2.88 8.52
N LYS A 174 -8.47 3.40 9.19
CA LYS A 174 -7.35 4.19 8.60
C LYS A 174 -5.96 3.60 8.83
N ILE A 175 -5.82 2.64 9.75
CA ILE A 175 -4.52 1.98 10.02
C ILE A 175 -4.10 1.09 8.82
N ALA A 176 -5.05 0.72 7.96
CA ALA A 176 -4.86 -0.08 6.75
C ALA A 176 -3.91 0.53 5.70
N GLY A 177 -3.60 1.84 5.76
CA GLY A 177 -2.64 2.47 4.84
C GLY A 177 -1.17 2.18 5.15
N TYR A 178 -0.87 1.61 6.33
CA TYR A 178 0.49 1.22 6.72
C TYR A 178 0.75 -0.29 6.56
N MET A 179 -0.30 -1.08 6.30
CA MET A 179 -0.36 -2.47 6.76
C MET A 179 -0.27 -3.57 5.70
N ASN A 180 0.04 -3.26 4.44
CA ASN A 180 0.30 -4.34 3.49
C ASN A 180 1.56 -5.15 3.87
N ARG A 181 2.60 -4.50 4.44
CA ARG A 181 3.76 -5.16 5.07
C ARG A 181 3.39 -6.13 6.19
N ASP A 182 2.52 -5.66 7.08
CA ASP A 182 2.24 -6.30 8.36
C ASP A 182 1.16 -7.37 8.24
N SER A 183 0.31 -7.34 7.23
CA SER A 183 -0.75 -8.35 7.13
C SER A 183 -0.26 -9.77 6.87
N PHE A 184 0.80 -9.95 6.06
CA PHE A 184 1.36 -11.27 5.80
C PHE A 184 2.13 -11.77 7.02
N TRP A 185 3.04 -10.93 7.54
CA TRP A 185 3.80 -11.25 8.75
C TRP A 185 2.90 -11.57 9.94
N PHE A 186 1.92 -10.72 10.24
CA PHE A 186 1.06 -10.89 11.41
C PHE A 186 0.06 -12.03 11.26
N ARG A 187 -0.21 -12.47 10.03
CA ARG A 187 -1.10 -13.61 9.77
C ARG A 187 -0.37 -14.95 9.80
N PHE A 188 0.84 -15.00 9.25
CA PHE A 188 1.52 -16.28 9.02
C PHE A 188 2.75 -16.50 9.90
N ILE A 189 3.45 -15.42 10.27
CA ILE A 189 4.74 -15.51 10.96
C ILE A 189 4.60 -15.19 12.44
N HIS A 190 4.03 -14.04 12.80
CA HIS A 190 3.86 -13.61 14.19
C HIS A 190 3.14 -14.64 15.09
N PRO A 191 2.00 -15.24 14.68
CA PRO A 191 1.28 -16.21 15.53
C PRO A 191 2.08 -17.49 15.76
N ARG A 192 3.10 -17.74 14.93
CA ARG A 192 3.96 -18.93 14.93
C ARG A 192 5.43 -18.55 15.15
N LEU A 193 5.69 -17.48 15.91
CA LEU A 193 7.05 -16.94 16.07
C LEU A 193 8.05 -17.96 16.61
N SER A 194 7.64 -18.80 17.58
CA SER A 194 8.50 -19.87 18.10
C SER A 194 8.90 -20.89 17.04
N GLU A 195 7.97 -21.24 16.13
CA GLU A 195 8.23 -22.12 15.00
C GLU A 195 9.09 -21.42 13.94
N TYR A 196 8.86 -20.12 13.72
CA TYR A 196 9.67 -19.30 12.81
C TYR A 196 11.13 -19.16 13.28
N GLU A 197 11.36 -19.08 14.59
CA GLU A 197 12.70 -19.02 15.17
C GLU A 197 13.40 -20.39 15.17
N ALA A 198 12.66 -21.48 15.42
CA ALA A 198 13.23 -22.82 15.56
C ALA A 198 13.30 -23.63 14.25
N MET A 199 12.34 -23.45 13.35
CA MET A 199 12.09 -24.30 12.17
C MET A 199 11.65 -23.47 10.96
N ARG A 200 12.39 -22.39 10.68
CA ARG A 200 12.00 -21.37 9.69
C ARG A 200 11.68 -21.90 8.30
N GLU A 201 12.54 -22.76 7.77
CA GLU A 201 12.39 -23.28 6.40
C GLU A 201 11.14 -24.16 6.27
N ASP A 202 10.84 -24.97 7.29
CA ASP A 202 9.66 -25.85 7.29
C ASP A 202 8.37 -25.05 7.44
N LEU A 203 8.37 -24.02 8.31
CA LEU A 203 7.27 -23.06 8.36
C LEU A 203 7.11 -22.33 7.02
N GLY A 204 8.22 -21.96 6.37
CA GLY A 204 8.22 -21.34 5.05
C GLY A 204 7.51 -22.19 3.99
N LYS A 205 7.81 -23.49 3.93
CA LYS A 205 7.12 -24.42 3.01
C LYS A 205 5.61 -24.47 3.28
N GLU A 206 5.22 -24.51 4.56
CA GLU A 206 3.80 -24.52 4.94
C GLU A 206 3.10 -23.21 4.53
N VAL A 207 3.69 -22.06 4.84
CA VAL A 207 3.13 -20.75 4.52
C VAL A 207 3.05 -20.52 3.02
N ILE A 208 4.10 -20.88 2.27
CA ILE A 208 4.13 -20.79 0.81
C ILE A 208 3.00 -21.64 0.20
N SER A 209 2.70 -22.81 0.77
CA SER A 209 1.58 -23.64 0.29
C SER A 209 0.21 -22.97 0.45
N MET A 210 0.07 -22.01 1.37
CA MET A 210 -1.15 -21.21 1.59
C MET A 210 -1.18 -19.89 0.80
N LEU A 211 -0.12 -19.58 0.05
CA LEU A 211 -0.01 -18.33 -0.70
C LEU A 211 -1.12 -18.14 -1.75
N PRO A 212 -1.57 -19.18 -2.50
CA PRO A 212 -2.69 -19.03 -3.43
C PRO A 212 -3.97 -18.55 -2.74
N ASP A 213 -4.34 -19.15 -1.61
CA ASP A 213 -5.53 -18.78 -0.83
C ASP A 213 -5.43 -17.36 -0.24
N TYR A 214 -4.22 -16.96 0.16
CA TYR A 214 -3.96 -15.60 0.64
C TYR A 214 -4.11 -14.58 -0.49
N THR A 215 -3.55 -14.87 -1.65
CA THR A 215 -3.59 -14.02 -2.85
C THR A 215 -5.03 -13.87 -3.34
N GLY A 216 -5.80 -14.96 -3.43
CA GLY A 216 -7.22 -14.92 -3.83
C GLY A 216 -8.08 -14.03 -2.91
N LYS A 217 -7.79 -13.99 -1.60
CA LYS A 217 -8.47 -13.05 -0.67
C LYS A 217 -8.09 -11.59 -0.88
N ARG A 218 -6.89 -11.33 -1.38
CA ARG A 218 -6.36 -10.00 -1.72
C ARG A 218 -6.74 -9.56 -3.14
N PHE A 219 -7.11 -10.50 -4.00
CA PHE A 219 -7.46 -10.27 -5.40
C PHE A 219 -8.54 -9.20 -5.60
N ASP A 220 -9.59 -9.15 -4.78
CA ASP A 220 -10.63 -8.09 -4.86
C ASP A 220 -10.03 -6.69 -4.69
N PHE A 221 -9.08 -6.51 -3.77
CA PHE A 221 -8.43 -5.22 -3.56
C PHE A 221 -7.65 -4.81 -4.82
N ILE A 222 -6.90 -5.76 -5.38
CA ILE A 222 -6.06 -5.52 -6.54
C ILE A 222 -6.90 -5.20 -7.79
N CYS A 223 -7.96 -5.97 -8.03
CA CYS A 223 -8.92 -5.72 -9.10
C CYS A 223 -9.54 -4.32 -9.02
N ARG A 224 -9.84 -3.83 -7.81
CA ARG A 224 -10.36 -2.47 -7.65
C ARG A 224 -9.37 -1.43 -8.12
N GLU A 225 -8.09 -1.58 -7.79
CA GLU A 225 -7.05 -0.63 -8.21
C GLU A 225 -6.89 -0.64 -9.74
N LEU A 226 -6.85 -1.83 -10.34
CA LEU A 226 -6.81 -1.98 -11.80
C LEU A 226 -8.01 -1.33 -12.48
N LEU A 227 -9.22 -1.56 -11.97
CA LEU A 227 -10.43 -0.92 -12.49
C LEU A 227 -10.36 0.61 -12.43
N TRP A 228 -9.83 1.20 -11.36
CA TRP A 228 -9.65 2.65 -11.29
C TRP A 228 -8.66 3.17 -12.34
N ILE A 229 -7.60 2.42 -12.60
CA ILE A 229 -6.60 2.77 -13.62
C ILE A 229 -7.22 2.72 -15.02
N LEU A 230 -7.86 1.60 -15.37
CA LEU A 230 -8.50 1.44 -16.68
C LEU A 230 -9.61 2.49 -16.89
N ASN A 231 -10.38 2.79 -15.83
CA ASN A 231 -11.40 3.84 -15.85
C ASN A 231 -10.80 5.23 -16.10
N ALA A 232 -9.66 5.54 -15.49
CA ALA A 232 -8.99 6.83 -15.67
C ALA A 232 -8.37 7.00 -17.07
N ARG A 233 -8.09 5.89 -17.76
CA ARG A 233 -7.59 5.88 -19.14
C ARG A 233 -8.68 5.80 -20.20
N GLU A 234 -9.94 5.75 -19.79
CA GLU A 234 -11.09 5.53 -20.68
C GLU A 234 -10.99 4.20 -21.47
N GLU A 235 -10.22 3.24 -20.95
CA GLU A 235 -10.04 1.90 -21.53
C GLU A 235 -11.19 0.95 -21.13
N LEU A 236 -12.01 1.35 -20.15
CA LEU A 236 -13.21 0.60 -19.79
C LEU A 236 -14.40 1.01 -20.66
N PRO A 237 -15.24 0.04 -21.09
CA PRO A 237 -16.50 0.34 -21.77
C PRO A 237 -17.56 0.96 -20.84
N PHE A 238 -17.22 1.22 -19.57
CA PHE A 238 -18.11 1.78 -18.54
C PHE A 238 -17.34 2.67 -17.55
N LYS A 239 -18.08 3.53 -16.83
CA LYS A 239 -17.51 4.34 -15.75
C LYS A 239 -17.65 3.67 -14.39
N VAL A 240 -16.54 3.55 -13.66
CA VAL A 240 -16.50 3.02 -12.30
C VAL A 240 -16.89 4.11 -11.29
N GLU A 241 -17.91 3.86 -10.46
CA GLU A 241 -18.33 4.75 -9.36
C GLU A 241 -18.34 4.02 -8.00
N LYS A 242 -17.93 4.71 -6.93
CA LYS A 242 -17.99 4.20 -5.54
C LYS A 242 -19.33 4.59 -4.89
N LYS A 243 -20.37 3.78 -5.07
CA LYS A 243 -21.66 3.92 -4.37
C LYS A 243 -22.24 2.54 -4.03
N PRO A 244 -23.01 2.37 -2.95
CA PRO A 244 -23.78 1.15 -2.75
C PRO A 244 -24.84 1.03 -3.85
N ILE A 245 -24.84 -0.11 -4.56
CA ILE A 245 -25.64 -0.33 -5.77
C ILE A 245 -26.70 -1.40 -5.52
N ASN A 246 -27.94 -1.13 -5.95
CA ASN A 246 -28.98 -2.15 -6.10
C ASN A 246 -28.81 -2.83 -7.47
N GLY A 247 -28.61 -4.16 -7.48
CA GLY A 247 -28.25 -4.91 -8.69
C GLY A 247 -29.32 -4.85 -9.79
N GLU A 248 -30.57 -5.12 -9.45
CA GLU A 248 -31.73 -5.00 -10.36
C GLU A 248 -31.85 -3.59 -10.96
N LYS A 249 -31.79 -2.55 -10.12
CA LYS A 249 -31.94 -1.17 -10.58
C LYS A 249 -30.80 -0.75 -11.50
N LEU A 250 -29.57 -1.19 -11.22
CA LEU A 250 -28.43 -0.92 -12.10
C LEU A 250 -28.57 -1.65 -13.44
N LEU A 251 -29.00 -2.91 -13.41
CA LEU A 251 -29.23 -3.68 -14.64
C LEU A 251 -30.30 -3.02 -15.53
N GLU A 252 -31.42 -2.58 -14.95
CA GLU A 252 -32.46 -1.84 -15.68
C GLU A 252 -31.93 -0.54 -16.30
N GLU A 253 -31.12 0.21 -15.55
CA GLU A 253 -30.50 1.45 -16.04
C GLU A 253 -29.52 1.19 -17.19
N LEU A 254 -28.71 0.14 -17.09
CA LEU A 254 -27.75 -0.25 -18.11
C LEU A 254 -28.45 -0.72 -19.40
N LYS A 255 -29.46 -1.60 -19.31
CA LYS A 255 -30.29 -2.02 -20.44
C LYS A 255 -30.89 -0.82 -21.17
N ARG A 256 -31.50 0.11 -20.42
CA ARG A 256 -32.08 1.34 -20.96
C ARG A 256 -31.05 2.23 -21.67
N LYS A 257 -29.83 2.33 -21.16
CA LYS A 257 -28.76 3.13 -21.79
C LYS A 257 -28.31 2.55 -23.13
N VAL A 258 -28.21 1.23 -23.24
CA VAL A 258 -27.90 0.56 -24.50
C VAL A 258 -29.00 0.78 -25.54
N GLU A 259 -30.27 0.64 -25.16
CA GLU A 259 -31.41 0.94 -26.03
C GLU A 259 -31.36 2.38 -26.56
N LEU A 260 -31.09 3.36 -25.68
CA LEU A 260 -30.99 4.78 -26.04
C LEU A 260 -29.80 5.11 -26.95
N SER A 261 -28.75 4.29 -26.93
CA SER A 261 -27.55 4.50 -27.74
C SER A 261 -27.67 3.98 -29.18
N ASN A 262 -28.77 3.27 -29.53
CA ASN A 262 -28.92 2.55 -30.80
C ASN A 262 -27.78 1.56 -31.10
N TRP A 263 -27.13 1.01 -30.06
CA TRP A 263 -26.08 0.00 -30.22
C TRP A 263 -26.64 -1.29 -30.86
N LYS A 264 -25.97 -1.80 -31.90
CA LYS A 264 -26.43 -2.94 -32.71
C LYS A 264 -25.68 -4.25 -32.44
N GLY A 265 -24.74 -4.26 -31.50
CA GLY A 265 -23.94 -5.45 -31.14
C GLY A 265 -24.34 -6.03 -29.77
N GLU A 266 -23.69 -7.13 -29.39
CA GLU A 266 -23.79 -7.65 -28.02
C GLU A 266 -23.16 -6.66 -27.03
N SER A 267 -23.77 -6.53 -25.85
CA SER A 267 -23.29 -5.65 -24.77
C SER A 267 -23.06 -6.48 -23.51
N HIS A 268 -21.82 -6.52 -23.04
CA HIS A 268 -21.44 -7.23 -21.82
C HIS A 268 -21.18 -6.22 -20.70
N TYR A 269 -21.65 -6.52 -19.48
CA TYR A 269 -21.47 -5.67 -18.31
C TYR A 269 -20.70 -6.42 -17.22
N LEU A 270 -19.55 -5.87 -16.79
CA LEU A 270 -18.78 -6.41 -15.67
C LEU A 270 -19.12 -5.65 -14.39
N LEU A 271 -19.63 -6.39 -13.39
CA LEU A 271 -20.02 -5.83 -12.09
C LEU A 271 -19.13 -6.41 -11.00
N ILE A 272 -18.17 -5.60 -10.52
CA ILE A 272 -17.27 -5.97 -9.43
C ILE A 272 -17.74 -5.29 -8.14
N CYS A 273 -18.21 -6.08 -7.17
CA CYS A 273 -18.73 -5.56 -5.90
C CYS A 273 -18.34 -6.45 -4.71
N ARG A 274 -18.17 -5.85 -3.52
CA ARG A 274 -17.86 -6.60 -2.27
C ARG A 274 -19.08 -7.37 -1.75
N LYS A 275 -20.27 -6.85 -2.02
CA LYS A 275 -21.58 -7.42 -1.65
C LYS A 275 -22.65 -6.74 -2.51
N ALA A 276 -23.43 -7.52 -3.26
CA ALA A 276 -24.62 -7.03 -3.94
C ALA A 276 -25.89 -7.48 -3.21
N LYS A 277 -26.97 -6.72 -3.37
CA LYS A 277 -28.32 -7.09 -2.92
C LYS A 277 -29.22 -7.11 -4.15
N ASN A 278 -30.15 -8.06 -4.17
CA ASN A 278 -31.08 -8.28 -5.28
C ASN A 278 -30.31 -8.45 -6.60
N VAL A 279 -29.52 -9.53 -6.68
CA VAL A 279 -28.74 -9.86 -7.88
C VAL A 279 -29.64 -10.67 -8.82
N PRO A 280 -29.84 -10.23 -10.07
CA PRO A 280 -30.60 -10.97 -11.07
C PRO A 280 -29.92 -12.31 -11.41
N ASP A 281 -30.71 -13.35 -11.67
CA ASP A 281 -30.19 -14.70 -12.01
C ASP A 281 -29.39 -14.73 -13.33
N GLU A 282 -29.63 -13.75 -14.21
CA GLU A 282 -28.96 -13.60 -15.51
C GLU A 282 -27.55 -13.00 -15.44
N LEU A 283 -27.05 -12.70 -14.24
CA LEU A 283 -25.74 -12.08 -14.03
C LEU A 283 -24.65 -13.16 -13.90
N VAL A 284 -23.67 -13.14 -14.81
CA VAL A 284 -22.52 -14.04 -14.73
C VAL A 284 -21.52 -13.49 -13.72
N VAL A 285 -21.26 -14.25 -12.66
CA VAL A 285 -20.16 -13.97 -11.72
C VAL A 285 -18.87 -14.45 -12.37
N LEU A 286 -17.98 -13.51 -12.71
CA LEU A 286 -16.64 -13.85 -13.18
C LEU A 286 -15.75 -14.25 -12.01
N ASP A 287 -15.04 -15.35 -12.17
CA ASP A 287 -13.98 -15.78 -11.26
C ASP A 287 -12.64 -15.12 -11.62
N GLU A 288 -11.63 -15.40 -10.80
CA GLU A 288 -10.27 -14.89 -10.93
C GLU A 288 -9.66 -15.16 -12.31
N ASN A 289 -9.88 -16.36 -12.86
CA ASN A 289 -9.37 -16.75 -14.18
C ASN A 289 -10.01 -15.93 -15.31
N ALA A 290 -11.32 -15.71 -15.25
CA ALA A 290 -12.02 -14.89 -16.23
C ALA A 290 -11.58 -13.41 -16.19
N ILE A 291 -11.28 -12.88 -15.01
CA ILE A 291 -10.76 -11.52 -14.86
C ILE A 291 -9.33 -11.42 -15.43
N LEU A 292 -8.47 -12.40 -15.16
CA LEU A 292 -7.11 -12.44 -15.70
C LEU A 292 -7.10 -12.53 -17.24
N GLN A 293 -8.02 -13.30 -17.84
CA GLN A 293 -8.14 -13.38 -19.30
C GLN A 293 -8.58 -12.06 -19.95
N ILE A 294 -9.46 -11.30 -19.28
CA ILE A 294 -9.85 -9.96 -19.75
C ILE A 294 -8.65 -9.01 -19.71
N LEU A 295 -7.82 -9.09 -18.66
CA LEU A 295 -6.66 -8.22 -18.50
C LEU A 295 -5.50 -8.56 -19.45
N ARG A 296 -5.36 -9.81 -19.89
CA ARG A 296 -4.29 -10.26 -20.80
C ARG A 296 -4.55 -9.96 -22.29
N ASN A 297 -5.78 -9.60 -22.66
CA ASN A 297 -6.23 -9.48 -24.07
C ASN A 297 -6.31 -8.04 -24.63
N ASN A 298 -5.57 -7.08 -24.06
CA ASN A 298 -5.42 -5.73 -24.62
C ASN A 298 -3.95 -5.34 -24.75
#